data_AF-A0A971A7P6-F1
#
_entry.id   AF-A0A971A7P6-F1
#
_cell.length_a   1.000
_cell.length_b   1.000
_cell.length_c   1.000
_cell.angle_alpha   90.00
_cell.angle_beta   90.00
_cell.angle_gamma   90.00
#
_symmetry.space_group_name_H-M   'P 1'
#
loop_
_entity.id
_entity.type
_entity.pdbx_description
1 polymer ?
#
loop_
_entity_poly.entity_id
_entity_poly.type
_entity_poly.pdbx_seq_one_letter_code
_entity_poly.pdbx_strand_id
1 'polypeptide(L)' 'LYPIYDSYVEKVLMAFKKKDRFAKFKKIDLKDYMKFKAVIIEFRDYYDLNDFDLKDIDRYLWQLGKETFPIKY' A
#
# COMPACT_ATOMS: atom_id res chain seq x y z
N LEU A 1 -19.82 2.90 6.31
CA LEU A 1 -18.45 3.45 6.45
C LEU A 1 -17.52 2.30 6.77
N TYR A 2 -16.64 1.92 5.85
CA TYR A 2 -15.61 0.90 6.08
C TYR A 2 -14.32 1.62 6.51
N PRO A 3 -13.83 1.43 7.74
CA PRO A 3 -12.61 2.06 8.25
C PRO A 3 -11.34 1.37 7.73
N ILE A 4 -11.32 0.94 6.46
CA ILE A 4 -10.18 0.26 5.82
C ILE A 4 -9.21 1.31 5.22
N TYR A 5 -9.25 2.54 5.74
CA TYR A 5 -8.40 3.63 5.28
C TYR A 5 -7.31 3.90 6.30
N ASP A 6 -6.28 3.07 6.28
CA ASP A 6 -5.11 3.30 7.11
C ASP A 6 -4.14 4.26 6.40
N SER A 7 -4.00 5.45 6.97
CA SER A 7 -3.16 6.52 6.39
C SER A 7 -1.68 6.11 6.27
N TYR A 8 -1.23 5.10 7.01
CA TYR A 8 0.13 4.59 6.89
C TYR A 8 0.33 3.82 5.59
N VAL A 9 -0.57 2.88 5.27
CA VAL A 9 -0.51 2.09 4.03
C VAL A 9 -0.52 3.00 2.81
N GLU A 10 -1.37 4.03 2.83
CA GLU A 10 -1.44 5.03 1.77
C GLU A 10 -0.11 5.77 1.57
N LYS A 11 0.48 6.27 2.66
CA LYS A 11 1.77 6.99 2.62
C LYS A 11 2.89 6.10 2.10
N VAL A 12 2.92 4.84 2.53
CA VAL A 12 3.90 3.84 2.07
C VAL A 12 3.74 3.61 0.58
N LEU A 13 2.54 3.28 0.11
CA LEU A 13 2.26 3.06 -1.31
C LEU A 13 2.63 4.28 -2.16
N MET A 14 2.34 5.51 -1.70
CA MET A 14 2.79 6.72 -2.41
C MET A 14 4.31 6.89 -2.42
N ALA A 15 5.00 6.54 -1.33
CA ALA A 15 6.46 6.59 -1.25
C ALA A 15 7.12 5.59 -2.21
N PHE A 16 6.67 4.33 -2.20
CA PHE A 16 7.11 3.29 -3.15
C PHE A 16 6.77 3.65 -4.58
N LYS A 17 5.60 4.24 -4.83
CA LYS A 17 5.24 4.72 -6.18
C LYS A 17 6.23 5.80 -6.65
N LYS A 18 6.65 6.71 -5.77
CA LYS A 18 7.60 7.76 -6.12
C LYS A 18 9.01 7.19 -6.36
N LYS A 19 9.39 6.17 -5.59
CA LYS A 19 10.71 5.54 -5.64
C LYS A 19 10.86 4.56 -6.80
N ASP A 20 9.96 3.59 -6.90
CA ASP A 20 10.05 2.43 -7.80
C ASP A 20 9.06 2.50 -8.97
N ARG A 21 8.05 3.38 -8.90
CA ARG A 21 7.00 3.54 -9.93
C ARG A 21 6.32 2.22 -10.34
N PHE A 22 6.18 1.30 -9.38
CA PHE A 22 5.61 -0.03 -9.59
C PHE A 22 4.18 0.00 -10.17
N ALA A 23 3.37 1.02 -9.85
CA ALA A 23 2.00 1.14 -10.35
C ALA A 23 1.59 2.61 -10.60
N LYS A 24 0.64 2.79 -11.53
CA LYS A 24 0.07 4.11 -11.88
C LYS A 24 -1.31 4.31 -11.24
N PHE A 25 -1.34 4.73 -9.98
CA PHE A 25 -2.57 5.06 -9.24
C PHE A 25 -2.46 6.42 -8.55
N LYS A 26 -3.59 7.08 -8.22
CA LYS A 26 -3.62 8.30 -7.40
C LYS A 26 -4.02 7.96 -5.97
N LYS A 27 -3.75 8.89 -5.04
CA LYS A 27 -4.19 8.77 -3.64
C LYS A 27 -5.71 8.56 -3.50
N ILE A 28 -6.50 9.17 -4.38
CA ILE A 28 -7.95 8.99 -4.40
C ILE A 28 -8.37 7.58 -4.82
N ASP A 29 -7.58 6.92 -5.67
CA ASP A 29 -7.84 5.53 -6.06
C ASP A 29 -7.67 4.59 -4.87
N LEU A 30 -6.79 4.89 -3.91
CA LEU A 30 -6.64 4.09 -2.69
C LEU A 30 -7.85 4.15 -1.75
N LYS A 31 -8.74 5.14 -1.92
CA LYS A 31 -10.03 5.17 -1.20
C LYS A 31 -11.01 4.13 -1.72
N ASP A 32 -10.81 3.69 -2.95
CA ASP A 32 -11.66 2.73 -3.62
C ASP A 32 -11.08 1.33 -3.45
N TYR A 33 -11.80 0.44 -2.77
CA TYR A 33 -11.30 -0.89 -2.42
C TYR A 33 -10.91 -1.71 -3.67
N MET A 34 -11.65 -1.56 -4.77
CA MET A 34 -11.34 -2.27 -6.01
C MET A 34 -9.98 -1.85 -6.59
N LYS A 35 -9.72 -0.54 -6.57
CA LYS A 35 -8.45 0.03 -7.02
C LYS A 35 -7.32 -0.30 -6.07
N PHE A 36 -7.56 -0.21 -4.76
CA PHE A 36 -6.58 -0.61 -3.75
C PHE A 36 -6.13 -2.06 -3.98
N LYS A 37 -7.09 -2.99 -4.13
CA LYS A 37 -6.78 -4.40 -4.40
C LYS A 37 -5.95 -4.56 -5.68
N ALA A 38 -6.28 -3.84 -6.76
CA ALA A 38 -5.49 -3.84 -7.98
C ALA A 38 -4.04 -3.35 -7.76
N VAL A 39 -3.86 -2.28 -6.98
CA VAL A 39 -2.53 -1.76 -6.62
C VAL A 39 -1.72 -2.76 -5.81
N ILE A 40 -2.35 -3.46 -4.85
CA ILE A 40 -1.68 -4.50 -4.07
C ILE A 40 -1.29 -5.69 -4.96
N ILE A 41 -2.14 -6.06 -5.93
CA ILE A 41 -1.81 -7.11 -6.91
C ILE A 41 -0.62 -6.68 -7.78
N GLU A 42 -0.61 -5.45 -8.30
CA GLU A 42 0.55 -4.94 -9.06
C GLU A 42 1.80 -4.84 -8.19
N PHE A 43 1.68 -4.43 -6.93
CA PHE A 43 2.79 -4.44 -5.97
C PHE A 43 3.31 -5.87 -5.77
N ARG A 44 2.40 -6.83 -5.60
CA ARG A 44 2.75 -8.23 -5.44
C ARG A 44 3.54 -8.75 -6.64
N ASP A 45 3.03 -8.52 -7.84
CA ASP A 45 3.64 -8.96 -9.09
C ASP A 45 5.01 -8.30 -9.30
N TYR A 46 5.10 -6.98 -9.06
CA TYR A 46 6.34 -6.22 -9.22
C TYR A 46 7.48 -6.69 -8.31
N TYR A 47 7.16 -7.11 -7.08
CA TYR A 47 8.14 -7.63 -6.12
C TYR A 47 8.24 -9.16 -6.11
N ASP A 48 7.59 -9.84 -7.06
CA ASP A 48 7.52 -11.31 -7.14
C ASP A 48 7.01 -11.97 -5.84
N LEU A 49 6.12 -11.28 -5.12
CA LEU A 49 5.54 -11.72 -3.84
C LEU A 49 4.33 -12.65 -4.06
N ASN A 50 4.31 -13.42 -5.17
CA ASN A 50 3.16 -14.23 -5.56
C ASN A 50 2.78 -15.31 -4.53
N ASP A 51 3.74 -15.69 -3.67
CA ASP A 51 3.56 -16.61 -2.55
C ASP A 51 2.79 -15.99 -1.37
N PHE A 52 2.76 -14.66 -1.27
CA PHE A 52 2.10 -13.93 -0.19
C PHE A 52 0.65 -13.55 -0.54
N ASP A 53 -0.22 -13.63 0.46
CA ASP A 53 -1.60 -13.16 0.33
C ASP A 53 -1.67 -11.63 0.40
N LEU A 54 -2.75 -11.07 -0.16
CA LEU A 54 -3.06 -9.64 -0.08
C LEU A 54 -3.05 -9.13 1.37
N LYS A 55 -3.48 -9.97 2.33
CA LYS A 55 -3.46 -9.63 3.75
C LYS A 55 -2.06 -9.51 4.32
N ASP A 56 -1.12 -10.36 3.90
CA ASP A 56 0.27 -10.29 4.36
C ASP A 56 0.95 -9.04 3.82
N ILE A 57 0.69 -8.70 2.55
CA ILE A 57 1.20 -7.47 1.94
C ILE A 57 0.59 -6.23 2.63
N ASP A 58 -0.71 -6.21 2.87
CA ASP A 58 -1.37 -5.12 3.59
C ASP A 58 -0.77 -4.94 5.00
N ARG A 59 -0.60 -6.03 5.73
CA ARG A 59 0.03 -6.04 7.06
C ARG A 59 1.49 -5.56 7.01
N TYR A 60 2.24 -5.93 5.99
CA TYR A 60 3.61 -5.47 5.78
C TYR A 60 3.65 -3.96 5.51
N LEU A 61 2.81 -3.46 4.60
CA LEU A 61 2.71 -2.03 4.28
C LEU A 61 2.34 -1.21 5.53
N TRP A 62 1.43 -1.74 6.35
CA TRP A 62 1.03 -1.09 7.60
C TRP A 62 2.18 -0.99 8.62
N GLN A 63 2.89 -2.10 8.86
CA GLN A 63 4.05 -2.12 9.77
C GLN A 63 5.15 -1.18 9.27
N LEU A 64 5.48 -1.27 7.99
CA LEU A 64 6.49 -0.42 7.37
C LEU A 64 6.11 1.05 7.43
N GLY A 65 4.83 1.38 7.31
CA GLY A 65 4.34 2.74 7.43
C GLY A 65 4.50 3.31 8.83
N LYS A 66 4.32 2.49 9.87
CA LYS A 66 4.64 2.92 11.23
C LYS A 66 6.14 3.17 11.43
N GLU A 67 6.99 2.30 10.89
CA GLU A 67 8.44 2.43 11.03
C GLU A 67 9.01 3.60 10.22
N THR A 68 8.49 3.82 9.01
CA THR A 68 8.95 4.85 8.08
C THR A 68 8.40 6.23 8.42
N PHE A 69 7.18 6.30 8.95
CA PHE A 69 6.52 7.53 9.36
C PHE A 69 6.27 7.50 10.88
N PRO A 70 7.32 7.48 11.71
CA PRO A 70 7.13 7.70 13.14
C PRO A 70 6.50 9.09 13.28
N ILE A 71 5.33 9.16 13.92
CA ILE A 71 4.74 10.45 14.26
C ILE A 71 5.73 11.10 15.24
N LYS A 72 6.55 12.05 14.79
CA LYS A 72 7.29 12.91 15.70
C LYS A 72 6.26 13.84 16.34
N TYR A 73 5.89 13.50 17.57
CA TYR A 73 5.14 14.35 18.49
C TYR A 73 5.97 15.59 18.85
#